data_AF-A0A4Q6B8E1-F1
#
_entry.id   AF-A0A4Q6B8E1-F1
#
_cell.length_a   1.000
_cell.length_b   1.000
_cell.length_c   1.000
_cell.angle_alpha   90.00
_cell.angle_beta   90.00
_cell.angle_gamma   90.00
#
_symmetry.space_group_name_H-M   'P 1'
#
loop_
_entity.id
_entity.type
_entity.pdbx_description
1 polymer ?
#
loop_
_entity_poly.entity_id
_entity_poly.type
_entity_poly.pdbx_seq_one_letter_code
_entity_poly.pdbx_strand_id
1 'polypeptide(L)'
;MQTFFGDKLIEERQVPLPKGSYLLRLFLNHDDSLVAITDKGYFTRKGNRWQHFPGQDIMLLSTGKDTLYGSPGATAELRIYEGLGKPLRTKLPLSKRIISMFAGTTGQLWMGTWEGLLHYKNGQLSDLSTMNPVFNDRIIGINAFSDGALVVASLSNGIAVYKNNRVFTLDASNGLRSPIVNAMAVHNDTIWIGSNKGLTMATFEKDRFQTMHFGLESGIPSLDVQQFSVNNSWVYSKWVNKLVVIPTARLLQTDKKTKTTITTVTVNDSMVSPLSVGKFTHNENAVVFAFTCTNLSSAQQQEFTYQLEGFDQAWQRTKERTVNYTNLPPGSYRFLVRAVNTKDQSLSTLSAYSFSVKPAFWQLWWFPLLVFSVLVLLLLLLFQFRLHAVKKKNTLLLELADNRQKVLVQLIHPHFVFNLMNTIQGAVLKEDKIVAASLIARLAKLMRLSLELSKDKWVSLAKEIDLLTKYFELEEVRTPGRFQYRIETVAPVQPTTLLVPSMLIQPFVENAIKHGLGNLQNQAGIIHILLREENGAVFCVVDDNGVGREHAAQINKAKPIVHQSSGIEITINRLRLLHQEQRTAFYYEVIDKVNEQGEAKGTTIKFSIPFKQTHETNPRSHH
;
A
#
# COMPACT_ATOMS: atom_id res chain seq x y z
N MET A 1 -22.00 -64.40 -40.04
CA MET A 1 -22.52 -63.23 -39.28
C MET A 1 -23.45 -63.79 -38.24
N GLN A 2 -23.19 -63.50 -36.97
CA GLN A 2 -23.99 -63.97 -35.85
C GLN A 2 -24.69 -62.75 -35.25
N THR A 3 -26.01 -62.71 -35.33
CA THR A 3 -26.84 -61.62 -34.81
C THR A 3 -27.35 -62.04 -33.45
N PHE A 4 -27.08 -61.23 -32.42
CA PHE A 4 -27.50 -61.52 -31.04
C PHE A 4 -28.52 -60.47 -30.55
N PHE A 5 -29.44 -60.89 -29.68
CA PHE A 5 -30.25 -59.99 -28.84
C PHE A 5 -30.08 -60.40 -27.39
N GLY A 6 -29.46 -59.52 -26.60
CA GLY A 6 -28.87 -59.90 -25.32
C GLY A 6 -27.82 -61.00 -25.56
N ASP A 7 -27.92 -62.09 -24.80
CA ASP A 7 -27.02 -63.25 -24.91
C ASP A 7 -27.51 -64.33 -25.89
N LYS A 8 -28.64 -64.09 -26.58
CA LYS A 8 -29.30 -65.09 -27.43
C LYS A 8 -28.96 -64.85 -28.91
N LEU A 9 -28.38 -65.86 -29.57
CA LEU A 9 -28.14 -65.85 -31.02
C LEU A 9 -29.48 -65.95 -31.75
N ILE A 10 -29.86 -64.91 -32.50
CA ILE A 10 -31.11 -64.85 -33.26
C ILE A 10 -30.94 -65.41 -34.66
N GLU A 11 -29.82 -65.11 -35.31
CA GLU A 11 -29.61 -65.48 -36.70
C GLU A 11 -28.12 -65.69 -36.96
N GLU A 12 -27.79 -66.85 -37.55
CA GLU A 12 -26.47 -67.11 -38.08
C GLU A 12 -26.58 -67.30 -39.59
N ARG A 13 -26.12 -66.31 -40.35
CA ARG A 13 -25.92 -66.45 -41.79
C ARG A 13 -24.46 -66.61 -42.09
N GLN A 14 -24.09 -67.78 -42.63
CA GLN A 14 -22.82 -67.93 -43.31
C GLN A 14 -22.92 -67.23 -44.67
N VAL A 15 -22.12 -66.18 -44.83
CA VAL A 15 -21.81 -65.64 -46.16
C VAL A 15 -20.56 -66.41 -46.59
N PRO A 16 -20.66 -67.38 -47.52
CA PRO A 16 -19.52 -68.20 -47.89
C PRO A 16 -18.52 -67.34 -48.68
N LEU A 17 -17.60 -66.70 -47.96
CA LEU A 17 -16.32 -66.27 -48.52
C LEU A 17 -15.47 -67.53 -48.79
N PRO A 18 -14.52 -67.49 -49.73
CA PRO A 18 -13.55 -68.58 -49.87
C PRO A 18 -12.90 -68.91 -48.52
N LYS A 19 -12.69 -70.20 -48.25
CA LYS A 19 -11.93 -70.62 -47.08
C LYS A 19 -10.54 -69.96 -47.09
N GLY A 20 -10.21 -69.27 -46.01
CA GLY A 20 -8.91 -68.59 -45.84
C GLY A 20 -8.70 -67.34 -46.70
N SER A 21 -9.75 -66.60 -47.04
CA SER A 21 -9.65 -65.23 -47.57
C SER A 21 -10.10 -64.20 -46.54
N TYR A 22 -9.44 -63.05 -46.49
CA TYR A 22 -9.76 -61.94 -45.59
C TYR A 22 -10.64 -60.91 -46.29
N LEU A 23 -11.80 -60.59 -45.72
CA LEU A 23 -12.67 -59.53 -46.24
C LEU A 23 -12.04 -58.16 -45.96
N LEU A 24 -11.79 -57.40 -47.01
CA LEU A 24 -11.22 -56.05 -46.95
C LEU A 24 -12.30 -54.98 -47.02
N ARG A 25 -13.27 -55.15 -47.93
CA ARG A 25 -14.36 -54.19 -48.15
C ARG A 25 -15.63 -54.91 -48.58
N LEU A 26 -16.78 -54.35 -48.22
CA LEU A 26 -18.08 -54.86 -48.60
C LEU A 26 -18.99 -53.67 -48.94
N PHE A 27 -19.63 -53.69 -50.10
CA PHE A 27 -20.58 -52.65 -50.50
C PHE A 27 -21.66 -53.21 -51.43
N LEU A 28 -22.78 -52.48 -51.53
CA LEU A 28 -23.85 -52.77 -52.48
C LEU A 28 -23.58 -52.02 -53.78
N ASN A 29 -23.70 -52.71 -54.91
CA ASN A 29 -23.61 -52.12 -56.24
C ASN A 29 -24.94 -51.47 -56.64
N HIS A 30 -24.93 -50.67 -57.72
CA HIS A 30 -26.12 -50.02 -58.27
C HIS A 30 -27.23 -50.99 -58.71
N ASP A 31 -26.91 -52.26 -58.99
CA ASP A 31 -27.88 -53.31 -59.35
C ASP A 31 -28.30 -54.19 -58.16
N ASP A 32 -28.12 -53.69 -56.93
CA ASP A 32 -28.34 -54.37 -55.65
C ASP A 32 -27.50 -55.64 -55.44
N SER A 33 -26.50 -55.89 -56.30
CA SER A 33 -25.54 -56.97 -56.06
C SER A 33 -24.56 -56.62 -54.94
N LEU A 34 -24.24 -57.58 -54.09
CA LEU A 34 -23.29 -57.40 -53.01
C LEU A 34 -21.87 -57.68 -53.52
N VAL A 35 -20.97 -56.70 -53.41
CA VAL A 35 -19.58 -56.85 -53.83
C VAL A 35 -18.69 -56.96 -52.58
N ALA A 36 -17.96 -58.07 -52.47
CA ALA A 36 -17.01 -58.34 -51.40
C ALA A 36 -15.59 -58.38 -51.95
N ILE A 37 -14.72 -57.50 -51.47
CA ILE A 37 -13.30 -57.43 -51.84
C ILE A 37 -12.50 -58.24 -50.82
N THR A 38 -11.63 -59.12 -51.29
CA THR A 38 -10.75 -59.93 -50.44
C THR A 38 -9.30 -59.83 -50.91
N ASP A 39 -8.40 -60.41 -50.14
CA ASP A 39 -6.99 -60.64 -50.50
C ASP A 39 -6.81 -61.56 -51.73
N LYS A 40 -7.88 -62.20 -52.23
CA LYS A 40 -7.86 -63.13 -53.37
C LYS A 40 -8.73 -62.65 -54.54
N GLY A 41 -8.91 -61.34 -54.67
CA GLY A 41 -9.75 -60.70 -55.68
C GLY A 41 -11.10 -60.27 -55.12
N TYR A 42 -12.13 -60.19 -55.96
CA TYR A 42 -13.46 -59.78 -55.52
C TYR A 42 -14.54 -60.79 -55.88
N PHE A 43 -15.61 -60.74 -55.11
CA PHE A 43 -16.78 -61.60 -55.22
C PHE A 43 -18.01 -60.73 -55.41
N THR A 44 -18.94 -61.20 -56.22
CA THR A 44 -20.20 -60.51 -56.45
C THR A 44 -21.33 -61.47 -56.15
N ARG A 45 -22.33 -61.05 -55.39
CA ARG A 45 -23.51 -61.84 -55.09
C ARG A 45 -24.73 -61.21 -55.73
N LYS A 46 -25.43 -61.98 -56.56
CA LYS A 46 -26.76 -61.63 -57.06
C LYS A 46 -27.74 -62.71 -56.61
N GLY A 47 -28.75 -62.34 -55.82
CA GLY A 47 -29.60 -63.29 -55.12
C GLY A 47 -28.81 -64.16 -54.13
N ASN A 48 -28.85 -65.49 -54.30
CA ASN A 48 -28.14 -66.44 -53.42
C ASN A 48 -26.84 -67.02 -54.00
N ARG A 49 -26.41 -66.57 -55.19
CA ARG A 49 -25.20 -67.08 -55.84
C ARG A 49 -24.06 -66.07 -55.76
N TRP A 50 -22.90 -66.56 -55.33
CA TRP A 50 -21.64 -65.82 -55.39
C TRP A 50 -20.89 -66.18 -56.67
N GLN A 51 -20.33 -65.18 -57.33
CA GLN A 51 -19.41 -65.33 -58.44
C GLN A 51 -18.06 -64.74 -58.04
N HIS A 52 -16.99 -65.50 -58.26
CA HIS A 52 -15.61 -65.10 -57.96
C HIS A 52 -14.91 -64.57 -59.20
N PHE A 53 -14.16 -63.49 -59.03
CA PHE A 53 -13.27 -62.94 -60.04
C PHE A 53 -11.82 -62.98 -59.51
N PRO A 54 -11.08 -64.09 -59.73
CA PRO A 54 -9.70 -64.26 -59.28
C PRO A 54 -8.70 -63.36 -60.02
N GLY A 55 -7.53 -63.15 -59.42
CA GLY A 55 -6.34 -62.64 -60.14
C GLY A 55 -6.29 -61.13 -60.36
N GLN A 56 -7.02 -60.36 -59.57
CA GLN A 56 -6.90 -58.90 -59.57
C GLN A 56 -6.47 -58.48 -58.16
N ASP A 57 -5.23 -58.00 -57.97
CA ASP A 57 -4.68 -57.46 -56.72
C ASP A 57 -5.40 -56.18 -56.24
N ILE A 58 -6.68 -56.05 -56.56
CA ILE A 58 -7.50 -54.88 -56.32
C ILE A 58 -7.93 -54.92 -54.86
N MET A 59 -7.47 -53.92 -54.13
CA MET A 59 -7.80 -53.74 -52.71
C MET A 59 -8.89 -52.68 -52.54
N LEU A 60 -9.13 -51.86 -53.57
CA LEU A 60 -10.13 -50.79 -53.60
C LEU A 60 -10.93 -50.85 -54.88
N LEU A 61 -12.25 -50.89 -54.78
CA LEU A 61 -13.17 -50.80 -55.90
C LEU A 61 -14.18 -49.68 -55.66
N SER A 62 -14.61 -49.07 -56.77
CA SER A 62 -15.79 -48.22 -56.84
C SER A 62 -16.50 -48.47 -58.16
N THR A 63 -17.82 -48.67 -58.10
CA THR A 63 -18.66 -48.93 -59.26
C THR A 63 -19.33 -47.64 -59.70
N GLY A 64 -19.13 -47.25 -60.95
CA GLY A 64 -20.02 -46.32 -61.63
C GLY A 64 -21.14 -47.07 -62.36
N LYS A 65 -22.00 -46.33 -63.06
CA LYS A 65 -23.15 -46.91 -63.80
C LYS A 65 -22.75 -48.04 -64.76
N ASP A 66 -21.73 -47.80 -65.59
CA ASP A 66 -21.28 -48.72 -66.65
C ASP A 66 -19.76 -48.95 -66.61
N THR A 67 -19.10 -48.61 -65.50
CA THR A 67 -17.63 -48.66 -65.41
C THR A 67 -17.23 -49.08 -64.01
N LEU A 68 -16.26 -49.98 -63.92
CA LEU A 68 -15.69 -50.38 -62.64
C LEU A 68 -14.28 -49.76 -62.53
N TYR A 69 -14.05 -49.08 -61.42
CA TYR A 69 -12.75 -48.51 -61.10
C TYR A 69 -12.12 -49.33 -59.98
N GLY A 70 -10.87 -49.74 -60.17
CA GLY A 70 -10.11 -50.48 -59.19
C GLY A 70 -8.72 -49.89 -58.98
N SER A 71 -8.17 -50.04 -57.78
CA SER A 71 -6.78 -49.73 -57.48
C SER A 71 -6.13 -50.92 -56.79
N PRO A 72 -4.92 -51.33 -57.21
CA PRO A 72 -4.12 -52.24 -56.42
C PRO A 72 -3.73 -51.56 -55.11
N GLY A 73 -3.72 -52.30 -54.01
CA GLY A 73 -3.47 -51.68 -52.71
C GLY A 73 -2.04 -51.17 -52.53
N ALA A 74 -1.06 -51.76 -53.23
CA ALA A 74 0.36 -51.45 -53.04
C ALA A 74 0.93 -50.45 -54.04
N THR A 75 0.26 -50.21 -55.17
CA THR A 75 0.76 -49.35 -56.25
C THR A 75 -0.13 -48.12 -56.43
N ALA A 76 0.47 -47.01 -56.89
CA ALA A 76 -0.26 -45.83 -57.32
C ALA A 76 -0.74 -46.04 -58.77
N GLU A 77 -1.78 -46.85 -58.94
CA GLU A 77 -2.33 -47.21 -60.25
C GLU A 77 -3.85 -47.25 -60.20
N LEU A 78 -4.51 -46.55 -61.14
CA LEU A 78 -5.94 -46.68 -61.38
C LEU A 78 -6.19 -47.64 -62.55
N ARG A 79 -7.07 -48.62 -62.33
CA ARG A 79 -7.53 -49.59 -63.33
C ARG A 79 -9.00 -49.34 -63.64
N ILE A 80 -9.31 -49.20 -64.93
CA ILE A 80 -10.66 -48.93 -65.42
C ILE A 80 -11.11 -50.13 -66.24
N TYR A 81 -12.25 -50.72 -65.87
CA TYR A 81 -12.85 -51.88 -66.53
C TYR A 81 -14.18 -51.48 -67.18
N GLU A 82 -14.60 -52.20 -68.22
CA GLU A 82 -15.88 -51.97 -68.93
C GLU A 82 -17.13 -52.39 -68.10
N GLY A 83 -16.94 -52.69 -66.82
CA GLY A 83 -17.99 -53.12 -65.90
C GLY A 83 -17.53 -54.24 -64.98
N LEU A 84 -18.45 -54.68 -64.12
CA LEU A 84 -18.23 -55.78 -63.19
C LEU A 84 -18.00 -57.09 -63.97
N GLY A 85 -16.88 -57.78 -63.71
CA GLY A 85 -16.51 -59.01 -64.43
C GLY A 85 -16.13 -58.84 -65.91
N LYS A 86 -15.98 -57.59 -66.37
CA LYS A 86 -15.59 -57.26 -67.75
C LYS A 86 -14.07 -57.06 -67.87
N PRO A 87 -13.49 -57.12 -69.09
CA PRO A 87 -12.06 -56.91 -69.28
C PRO A 87 -11.60 -55.51 -68.86
N LEU A 88 -10.31 -55.42 -68.55
CA LEU A 88 -9.63 -54.17 -68.25
C LEU A 88 -9.53 -53.32 -69.52
N ARG A 89 -10.01 -52.08 -69.45
CA ARG A 89 -9.99 -51.11 -70.55
C ARG A 89 -8.69 -50.30 -70.55
N THR A 90 -8.31 -49.77 -69.38
CA THR A 90 -7.17 -48.85 -69.24
C THR A 90 -6.49 -49.00 -67.89
N LYS A 91 -5.15 -48.87 -67.89
CA LYS A 91 -4.34 -48.65 -66.69
C LYS A 91 -3.79 -47.23 -66.73
N LEU A 92 -3.93 -46.50 -65.64
CA LEU A 92 -3.40 -45.15 -65.49
C LEU A 92 -2.45 -45.13 -64.28
N PRO A 93 -1.13 -44.94 -64.50
CA PRO A 93 -0.20 -44.71 -63.40
C PRO A 93 -0.48 -43.36 -62.74
N LEU A 94 -0.38 -43.32 -61.41
CA LEU A 94 -0.59 -42.13 -60.59
C LEU A 94 0.66 -41.84 -59.78
N SER A 95 0.85 -40.59 -59.37
CA SER A 95 1.92 -40.20 -58.44
C SER A 95 1.58 -40.52 -56.98
N LYS A 96 0.29 -40.65 -56.66
CA LYS A 96 -0.23 -40.79 -55.29
C LYS A 96 -0.99 -42.09 -55.11
N ARG A 97 -0.77 -42.77 -53.98
CA ARG A 97 -1.46 -44.02 -53.63
C ARG A 97 -2.91 -43.75 -53.24
N ILE A 98 -3.85 -44.41 -53.92
CA ILE A 98 -5.28 -44.31 -53.63
C ILE A 98 -5.62 -45.11 -52.36
N ILE A 99 -6.46 -44.53 -51.50
CA ILE A 99 -6.95 -45.15 -50.26
C ILE A 99 -8.48 -45.13 -50.15
N SER A 100 -9.16 -44.24 -50.87
CA SER A 100 -10.61 -44.18 -50.95
C SER A 100 -11.05 -43.75 -52.35
N MET A 101 -12.22 -44.22 -52.77
CA MET A 101 -12.74 -43.98 -54.13
C MET A 101 -14.25 -43.81 -54.06
N PHE A 102 -14.76 -42.87 -54.85
CA PHE A 102 -16.17 -42.63 -55.04
C PHE A 102 -16.45 -42.30 -56.51
N ALA A 103 -17.14 -43.20 -57.20
CA ALA A 103 -17.64 -42.96 -58.54
C ALA A 103 -18.84 -42.00 -58.46
N GLY A 104 -18.75 -40.89 -59.18
CA GLY A 104 -19.82 -39.89 -59.26
C GLY A 104 -20.77 -40.16 -60.41
N THR A 105 -21.09 -39.11 -61.16
CA THR A 105 -21.83 -39.25 -62.43
C THR A 105 -21.03 -40.00 -63.49
N THR A 106 -21.67 -40.40 -64.61
CA THR A 106 -21.02 -41.19 -65.67
C THR A 106 -19.68 -40.59 -66.10
N GLY A 107 -18.61 -41.39 -66.03
CA GLY A 107 -17.25 -40.97 -66.39
C GLY A 107 -16.51 -40.12 -65.35
N GLN A 108 -17.08 -39.97 -64.15
CA GLN A 108 -16.50 -39.20 -63.04
C GLN A 108 -16.07 -40.11 -61.89
N LEU A 109 -14.85 -39.92 -61.41
CA LEU A 109 -14.30 -40.63 -60.27
C LEU A 109 -13.55 -39.67 -59.36
N TRP A 110 -13.85 -39.73 -58.07
CA TRP A 110 -13.13 -39.04 -57.01
C TRP A 110 -12.23 -40.05 -56.30
N MET A 111 -10.96 -39.69 -56.13
CA MET A 111 -9.95 -40.55 -55.53
C MET A 111 -9.30 -39.84 -54.37
N GLY A 112 -9.44 -40.41 -53.19
CA GLY A 112 -8.76 -39.99 -52.01
C GLY A 112 -7.41 -40.70 -51.91
N THR A 113 -6.35 -39.93 -51.66
CA THR A 113 -4.98 -40.43 -51.57
C THR A 113 -4.38 -40.14 -50.19
N TRP A 114 -3.15 -40.58 -49.96
CA TRP A 114 -2.39 -40.20 -48.77
C TRP A 114 -2.06 -38.71 -48.71
N GLU A 115 -2.04 -38.04 -49.86
CA GLU A 115 -1.57 -36.66 -50.03
C GLU A 115 -2.64 -35.81 -50.75
N GLY A 116 -3.90 -36.16 -50.51
CA GLY A 116 -5.04 -35.36 -50.92
C GLY A 116 -5.99 -35.94 -51.95
N LEU A 117 -6.82 -35.07 -52.52
CA LEU A 117 -7.97 -35.42 -53.35
C LEU A 117 -7.66 -35.24 -54.84
N LEU A 118 -7.86 -36.31 -55.62
CA LEU A 118 -7.77 -36.30 -57.08
C LEU A 118 -9.17 -36.46 -57.68
N HIS A 119 -9.40 -35.81 -58.81
CA HIS A 119 -10.64 -35.88 -59.57
C HIS A 119 -10.35 -36.31 -61.01
N TYR A 120 -10.92 -37.43 -61.41
CA TYR A 120 -10.84 -37.95 -62.77
C TYR A 120 -12.18 -37.77 -63.47
N LYS A 121 -12.18 -37.08 -64.61
CA LYS A 121 -13.38 -36.85 -65.41
C LYS A 121 -13.05 -36.87 -66.89
N ASN A 122 -13.75 -37.71 -67.66
CA ASN A 122 -13.64 -37.78 -69.13
C ASN A 122 -12.18 -37.88 -69.64
N GLY A 123 -11.35 -38.70 -68.98
CA GLY A 123 -9.95 -38.88 -69.38
C GLY A 123 -8.96 -37.89 -68.78
N GLN A 124 -9.42 -36.80 -68.17
CA GLN A 124 -8.57 -35.81 -67.52
C GLN A 124 -8.47 -36.06 -66.02
N LEU A 125 -7.27 -35.91 -65.47
CA LEU A 125 -6.98 -35.99 -64.04
C LEU A 125 -6.64 -34.59 -63.50
N SER A 126 -7.30 -34.17 -62.43
CA SER A 126 -7.05 -32.91 -61.74
C SER A 126 -6.70 -33.17 -60.27
N ASP A 127 -5.66 -32.50 -59.78
CA ASP A 127 -5.31 -32.48 -58.36
C ASP A 127 -6.02 -31.31 -57.67
N LEU A 128 -6.79 -31.61 -56.63
CA LEU A 128 -7.61 -30.65 -55.90
C LEU A 128 -7.04 -30.33 -54.52
N SER A 129 -5.86 -30.87 -54.16
CA SER A 129 -5.25 -30.69 -52.85
C SER A 129 -5.07 -29.22 -52.47
N THR A 130 -4.76 -28.34 -53.44
CA THR A 130 -4.49 -26.93 -53.16
C THR A 130 -5.74 -26.09 -52.84
N MET A 131 -6.95 -26.61 -53.07
CA MET A 131 -8.18 -25.83 -52.88
C MET A 131 -8.59 -25.69 -51.40
N ASN A 132 -8.22 -26.63 -50.54
CA ASN A 132 -8.61 -26.61 -49.13
C ASN A 132 -7.70 -27.53 -48.28
N PRO A 133 -7.41 -27.20 -47.01
CA PRO A 133 -6.63 -28.05 -46.12
C PRO A 133 -7.17 -29.49 -45.96
N VAL A 134 -8.49 -29.69 -46.00
CA VAL A 134 -9.11 -31.03 -45.98
C VAL A 134 -8.70 -31.84 -47.21
N PHE A 135 -8.59 -31.18 -48.37
CA PHE A 135 -8.19 -31.84 -49.62
C PHE A 135 -6.68 -32.06 -49.70
N ASN A 136 -5.88 -31.38 -48.88
CA ASN A 136 -4.43 -31.57 -48.79
C ASN A 136 -4.02 -32.49 -47.62
N ASP A 137 -4.88 -33.43 -47.25
CA ASP A 137 -4.62 -34.38 -46.17
C ASP A 137 -4.93 -35.81 -46.66
N ARG A 138 -4.70 -36.79 -45.81
CA ARG A 138 -5.07 -38.17 -46.08
C ARG A 138 -6.60 -38.31 -46.14
N ILE A 139 -7.12 -38.59 -47.33
CA ILE A 139 -8.56 -38.66 -47.59
C ILE A 139 -9.12 -40.05 -47.26
N ILE A 140 -9.72 -40.18 -46.08
CA ILE A 140 -10.20 -41.46 -45.54
C ILE A 140 -11.58 -41.87 -46.08
N GLY A 141 -12.37 -40.93 -46.57
CA GLY A 141 -13.71 -41.20 -47.08
C GLY A 141 -14.20 -40.15 -48.06
N ILE A 142 -14.95 -40.58 -49.08
CA ILE A 142 -15.59 -39.71 -50.05
C ILE A 142 -17.00 -40.25 -50.27
N ASN A 143 -17.99 -39.36 -50.25
CA ASN A 143 -19.39 -39.66 -50.55
C ASN A 143 -20.05 -38.44 -51.20
N ALA A 144 -21.32 -38.52 -51.55
CA ALA A 144 -22.07 -37.38 -52.05
C ALA A 144 -23.47 -37.29 -51.42
N PHE A 145 -24.00 -36.07 -51.39
CA PHE A 145 -25.40 -35.81 -51.13
C PHE A 145 -26.27 -36.14 -52.35
N SER A 146 -27.58 -36.20 -52.14
CA SER A 146 -28.59 -36.47 -53.16
C SER A 146 -28.60 -35.42 -54.28
N ASP A 147 -28.19 -34.18 -53.98
CA ASP A 147 -28.03 -33.08 -54.94
C ASP A 147 -26.69 -33.12 -55.71
N GLY A 148 -25.84 -34.11 -55.42
CA GLY A 148 -24.53 -34.30 -56.05
C GLY A 148 -23.38 -33.53 -55.40
N ALA A 149 -23.62 -32.76 -54.33
CA ALA A 149 -22.54 -32.14 -53.57
C ALA A 149 -21.64 -33.20 -52.93
N LEU A 150 -20.33 -33.04 -53.06
CA LEU A 150 -19.35 -34.03 -52.60
C LEU A 150 -19.03 -33.80 -51.13
N VAL A 151 -19.00 -34.87 -50.34
CA VAL A 151 -18.58 -34.87 -48.94
C VAL A 151 -17.26 -35.63 -48.84
N VAL A 152 -16.24 -34.98 -48.31
CA VAL A 152 -14.87 -35.50 -48.23
C VAL A 152 -14.43 -35.48 -46.77
N ALA A 153 -14.00 -36.62 -46.26
CA ALA A 153 -13.41 -36.73 -44.93
C ALA A 153 -11.90 -36.88 -45.01
N SER A 154 -11.21 -36.09 -44.21
CA SER A 154 -9.76 -36.16 -44.03
C SER A 154 -9.40 -36.76 -42.68
N LEU A 155 -8.22 -37.35 -42.55
CA LEU A 155 -7.79 -37.98 -41.31
C LEU A 155 -7.66 -36.98 -40.16
N SER A 156 -7.18 -35.76 -40.43
CA SER A 156 -6.74 -34.80 -39.40
C SER A 156 -7.33 -33.39 -39.54
N ASN A 157 -7.96 -33.05 -40.67
CA ASN A 157 -8.50 -31.71 -40.92
C ASN A 157 -10.03 -31.66 -40.93
N GLY A 158 -10.72 -32.71 -40.46
CA GLY A 158 -12.18 -32.78 -40.43
C GLY A 158 -12.80 -33.15 -41.77
N ILE A 159 -13.95 -32.54 -42.08
CA ILE A 159 -14.77 -32.83 -43.27
C ILE A 159 -14.92 -31.59 -44.13
N ALA A 160 -15.02 -31.78 -45.44
CA ALA A 160 -15.37 -30.72 -46.39
C ALA A 160 -16.57 -31.12 -47.24
N VAL A 161 -17.49 -30.19 -47.45
CA VAL A 161 -18.54 -30.26 -48.46
C VAL A 161 -18.12 -29.40 -49.65
N TYR A 162 -18.03 -30.00 -50.83
CA TYR A 162 -17.74 -29.33 -52.09
C TYR A 162 -19.02 -29.21 -52.92
N LYS A 163 -19.49 -27.97 -53.06
CA LYS A 163 -20.73 -27.63 -53.75
C LYS A 163 -20.53 -26.34 -54.55
N ASN A 164 -20.96 -26.32 -55.81
CA ASN A 164 -20.90 -25.14 -56.68
C ASN A 164 -19.50 -24.48 -56.74
N ASN A 165 -18.44 -25.28 -56.86
CA ASN A 165 -17.04 -24.83 -56.89
C ASN A 165 -16.57 -24.10 -55.61
N ARG A 166 -17.29 -24.29 -54.49
CA ARG A 166 -16.93 -23.78 -53.16
C ARG A 166 -16.73 -24.95 -52.20
N VAL A 167 -15.82 -24.75 -51.25
CA VAL A 167 -15.50 -25.74 -50.21
C VAL A 167 -15.93 -25.19 -48.86
N PHE A 168 -16.75 -25.95 -48.15
CA PHE A 168 -17.20 -25.65 -46.79
C PHE A 168 -16.61 -26.67 -45.84
N THR A 169 -15.79 -26.23 -44.89
CA THR A 169 -15.09 -27.11 -43.96
C THR A 169 -15.83 -27.21 -42.63
N LEU A 170 -15.88 -28.40 -42.05
CA LEU A 170 -16.30 -28.71 -40.68
C LEU A 170 -15.11 -29.28 -39.92
N ASP A 171 -14.62 -28.53 -38.94
CA ASP A 171 -13.46 -28.85 -38.11
C ASP A 171 -13.72 -28.51 -36.62
N ALA A 172 -12.66 -28.55 -35.80
CA ALA A 172 -12.74 -28.29 -34.37
C ALA A 172 -13.18 -26.86 -34.00
N SER A 173 -12.97 -25.90 -34.89
CA SER A 173 -13.30 -24.49 -34.67
C SER A 173 -14.79 -24.18 -34.90
N ASN A 174 -15.49 -25.02 -35.66
CA ASN A 174 -16.85 -24.71 -36.12
C ASN A 174 -17.87 -25.86 -35.98
N GLY A 175 -17.64 -26.77 -35.03
CA GLY A 175 -18.69 -27.68 -34.55
C GLY A 175 -18.28 -29.14 -34.37
N LEU A 176 -17.08 -29.53 -34.80
CA LEU A 176 -16.58 -30.89 -34.60
C LEU A 176 -15.84 -30.99 -33.25
N ARG A 177 -16.05 -32.07 -32.48
CA ARG A 177 -15.34 -32.24 -31.19
C ARG A 177 -13.89 -32.70 -31.32
N SER A 178 -13.54 -33.25 -32.48
CA SER A 178 -12.20 -33.68 -32.82
C SER A 178 -12.00 -33.51 -34.31
N PRO A 179 -10.89 -32.92 -34.76
CA PRO A 179 -10.61 -32.82 -36.19
C PRO A 179 -10.19 -34.19 -36.79
N ILE A 180 -9.96 -35.19 -35.94
CA ILE A 180 -9.59 -36.54 -36.35
C ILE A 180 -10.82 -37.33 -36.78
N VAL A 181 -10.90 -37.70 -38.06
CA VAL A 181 -11.99 -38.52 -38.61
C VAL A 181 -11.47 -39.91 -38.96
N ASN A 182 -12.00 -40.91 -38.27
CA ASN A 182 -11.65 -42.31 -38.51
C ASN A 182 -12.58 -42.96 -39.56
N ALA A 183 -13.86 -42.58 -39.55
CA ALA A 183 -14.86 -43.10 -40.47
C ALA A 183 -15.92 -42.04 -40.79
N MET A 184 -16.50 -42.14 -41.98
CA MET A 184 -17.62 -41.29 -42.42
C MET A 184 -18.66 -42.13 -43.15
N ALA A 185 -19.93 -41.83 -42.92
CA ALA A 185 -21.05 -42.30 -43.72
C ALA A 185 -21.97 -41.12 -44.03
N VAL A 186 -22.61 -41.14 -45.19
CA VAL A 186 -23.66 -40.18 -45.55
C VAL A 186 -24.93 -40.97 -45.78
N HIS A 187 -26.00 -40.58 -45.09
CA HIS A 187 -27.31 -41.23 -45.19
C HIS A 187 -28.40 -40.17 -45.12
N ASN A 188 -29.28 -40.10 -46.12
CA ASN A 188 -30.30 -39.05 -46.27
C ASN A 188 -29.74 -37.63 -46.09
N ASP A 189 -28.67 -37.28 -46.81
CA ASP A 189 -27.97 -35.98 -46.73
C ASP A 189 -27.49 -35.57 -45.34
N THR A 190 -27.45 -36.53 -44.41
CA THR A 190 -26.89 -36.37 -43.08
C THR A 190 -25.53 -37.05 -43.04
N ILE A 191 -24.52 -36.30 -42.63
CA ILE A 191 -23.16 -36.79 -42.46
C ILE A 191 -23.04 -37.39 -41.06
N TRP A 192 -22.58 -38.63 -40.98
CA TRP A 192 -22.20 -39.28 -39.74
C TRP A 192 -20.69 -39.44 -39.72
N ILE A 193 -20.09 -39.16 -38.56
CA ILE A 193 -18.65 -38.99 -38.39
C ILE A 193 -18.20 -39.78 -37.18
N GLY A 194 -17.39 -40.81 -37.40
CA GLY A 194 -16.69 -41.54 -36.34
C GLY A 194 -15.34 -40.88 -36.09
N SER A 195 -15.08 -40.49 -34.85
CA SER A 195 -13.83 -39.85 -34.42
C SER A 195 -13.21 -40.59 -33.24
N ASN A 196 -12.09 -40.09 -32.72
CA ASN A 196 -11.53 -40.51 -31.43
C ASN A 196 -12.23 -39.88 -30.20
N LYS A 197 -13.29 -39.10 -30.41
CA LYS A 197 -14.10 -38.45 -29.36
C LYS A 197 -15.56 -38.89 -29.37
N GLY A 198 -15.93 -39.89 -30.16
CA GLY A 198 -17.29 -40.41 -30.28
C GLY A 198 -17.84 -40.27 -31.70
N LEU A 199 -19.16 -40.34 -31.79
CA LEU A 199 -19.91 -40.21 -33.04
C LEU A 199 -20.46 -38.80 -33.15
N THR A 200 -20.34 -38.17 -34.31
CA THR A 200 -20.94 -36.86 -34.58
C THR A 200 -21.86 -36.97 -35.78
N MET A 201 -23.07 -36.45 -35.67
CA MET A 201 -23.97 -36.25 -36.79
C MET A 201 -23.89 -34.78 -37.21
N ALA A 202 -23.81 -34.52 -38.51
CA ALA A 202 -23.79 -33.18 -39.06
C ALA A 202 -24.78 -33.07 -40.23
N THR A 203 -25.58 -32.02 -40.23
CA THR A 203 -26.39 -31.61 -41.38
C THR A 203 -25.78 -30.37 -42.01
N PHE A 204 -25.96 -30.21 -43.32
CA PHE A 204 -25.43 -29.09 -44.08
C PHE A 204 -26.57 -28.38 -44.81
N GLU A 205 -26.99 -27.24 -44.27
CA GLU A 205 -28.09 -26.44 -44.82
C GLU A 205 -27.70 -24.96 -44.89
N LYS A 206 -28.07 -24.30 -46.00
CA LYS A 206 -27.78 -22.87 -46.23
C LYS A 206 -26.30 -22.53 -45.97
N ASP A 207 -25.40 -23.33 -46.53
CA ASP A 207 -23.94 -23.17 -46.43
C ASP A 207 -23.39 -23.21 -45.00
N ARG A 208 -24.11 -23.81 -44.05
CA ARG A 208 -23.70 -23.94 -42.65
C ARG A 208 -23.90 -25.35 -42.14
N PHE A 209 -22.97 -25.79 -41.29
CA PHE A 209 -23.07 -27.05 -40.57
C PHE A 209 -23.85 -26.87 -39.27
N GLN A 210 -24.70 -27.85 -38.96
CA GLN A 210 -25.25 -28.05 -37.62
C GLN A 210 -24.83 -29.43 -37.14
N THR A 211 -24.30 -29.52 -35.92
CA THR A 211 -23.75 -30.77 -35.40
C THR A 211 -24.45 -31.22 -34.13
N MET A 212 -24.56 -32.54 -33.98
CA MET A 212 -24.92 -33.20 -32.73
C MET A 212 -23.87 -34.24 -32.43
N HIS A 213 -23.33 -34.19 -31.22
CA HIS A 213 -22.29 -35.10 -30.77
C HIS A 213 -22.85 -36.16 -29.82
N PHE A 214 -22.34 -37.38 -29.94
CA PHE A 214 -22.73 -38.53 -29.14
C PHE A 214 -21.47 -39.17 -28.54
N GLY A 215 -21.31 -39.05 -27.22
CA GLY A 215 -20.27 -39.72 -26.44
C GLY A 215 -20.75 -41.03 -25.80
N LEU A 216 -20.05 -41.47 -24.75
CA LEU A 216 -20.37 -42.68 -24.00
C LEU A 216 -21.75 -42.62 -23.34
N GLU A 217 -22.18 -41.43 -22.93
CA GLU A 217 -23.49 -41.14 -22.35
C GLU A 217 -24.65 -41.46 -23.31
N SER A 218 -24.38 -41.50 -24.61
CA SER A 218 -25.36 -41.85 -25.63
C SER A 218 -25.49 -43.37 -25.85
N GLY A 219 -24.75 -44.18 -25.10
CA GLY A 219 -24.75 -45.65 -25.18
C GLY A 219 -23.76 -46.22 -26.21
N ILE A 220 -22.84 -45.40 -26.72
CA ILE A 220 -21.76 -45.86 -27.60
C ILE A 220 -20.68 -46.53 -26.72
N PRO A 221 -20.14 -47.71 -27.10
CA PRO A 221 -19.26 -48.51 -26.25
C PRO A 221 -17.83 -47.96 -26.13
N SER A 222 -17.43 -47.04 -27.01
CA SER A 222 -16.10 -46.44 -27.05
C SER A 222 -16.17 -45.06 -27.70
N LEU A 223 -15.31 -44.14 -27.25
CA LEU A 223 -15.11 -42.86 -27.93
C LEU A 223 -14.31 -43.01 -29.23
N ASP A 224 -13.54 -44.08 -29.39
CA ASP A 224 -12.81 -44.35 -30.63
C ASP A 224 -13.68 -45.13 -31.61
N VAL A 225 -14.40 -44.39 -32.46
CA VAL A 225 -15.33 -44.95 -33.45
C VAL A 225 -14.61 -45.10 -34.78
N GLN A 226 -14.02 -46.28 -34.99
CA GLN A 226 -13.19 -46.60 -36.16
C GLN A 226 -13.99 -47.07 -37.39
N GLN A 227 -15.12 -47.73 -37.17
CA GLN A 227 -15.94 -48.27 -38.26
C GLN A 227 -17.40 -48.37 -37.83
N PHE A 228 -18.28 -47.82 -38.65
CA PHE A 228 -19.72 -47.89 -38.43
C PHE A 228 -20.50 -47.85 -39.76
N SER A 229 -21.78 -48.17 -39.68
CA SER A 229 -22.77 -47.99 -40.75
C SER A 229 -24.07 -47.48 -40.13
N VAL A 230 -24.87 -46.73 -40.89
CA VAL A 230 -26.09 -46.10 -40.39
C VAL A 230 -27.22 -46.29 -41.40
N ASN A 231 -28.43 -46.47 -40.90
CA ASN A 231 -29.67 -46.38 -41.65
C ASN A 231 -30.73 -45.60 -40.86
N ASN A 232 -31.96 -45.55 -41.37
CA ASN A 232 -33.07 -44.83 -40.74
C ASN A 232 -33.37 -45.27 -39.29
N SER A 233 -33.12 -46.54 -38.96
CA SER A 233 -33.54 -47.14 -37.69
C SER A 233 -32.37 -47.43 -36.74
N TRP A 234 -31.18 -47.71 -37.28
CA TRP A 234 -30.06 -48.24 -36.52
C TRP A 234 -28.71 -47.67 -36.97
N VAL A 235 -27.83 -47.46 -35.99
CA VAL A 235 -26.39 -47.29 -36.16
C VAL A 235 -25.70 -48.58 -35.73
N TYR A 236 -24.91 -49.15 -36.63
CA TYR A 236 -24.11 -50.34 -36.41
C TYR A 236 -22.65 -49.92 -36.25
N SER A 237 -22.03 -50.21 -35.12
CA SER A 237 -20.62 -49.89 -34.87
C SER A 237 -19.85 -51.16 -34.50
N LYS A 238 -18.65 -51.32 -35.06
CA LYS A 238 -17.74 -52.39 -34.66
C LYS A 238 -17.02 -51.98 -33.39
N TRP A 239 -17.09 -52.81 -32.36
CA TRP A 239 -16.36 -52.60 -31.12
C TRP A 239 -15.58 -53.86 -30.75
N VAL A 240 -14.24 -53.77 -30.87
CA VAL A 240 -13.34 -54.92 -30.71
C VAL A 240 -13.77 -56.07 -31.64
N ASN A 241 -14.32 -57.16 -31.09
CA ASN A 241 -14.82 -58.33 -31.82
C ASN A 241 -16.35 -58.44 -31.80
N LYS A 242 -17.06 -57.39 -31.39
CA LYS A 242 -18.52 -57.34 -31.27
C LYS A 242 -19.12 -56.32 -32.24
N LEU A 243 -20.35 -56.59 -32.66
CA LEU A 243 -21.20 -55.63 -33.36
C LEU A 243 -22.11 -54.97 -32.33
N VAL A 244 -22.06 -53.65 -32.21
CA VAL A 244 -22.96 -52.88 -31.37
C VAL A 244 -24.00 -52.21 -32.25
N VAL A 245 -25.26 -52.33 -31.86
CA VAL A 245 -26.42 -51.85 -32.62
C VAL A 245 -27.18 -50.87 -31.75
N ILE A 246 -27.31 -49.64 -32.21
CA ILE A 246 -27.90 -48.53 -31.45
C ILE A 246 -29.09 -47.98 -32.25
N PRO A 247 -30.29 -47.87 -31.68
CA PRO A 247 -31.42 -47.26 -32.38
C PRO A 247 -31.10 -45.80 -32.71
N THR A 248 -31.22 -45.39 -33.98
CA THR A 248 -30.97 -44.00 -34.41
C THR A 248 -31.88 -43.03 -33.65
N ALA A 249 -33.15 -43.43 -33.43
CA ALA A 249 -34.11 -42.66 -32.64
C ALA A 249 -33.66 -42.40 -31.19
N ARG A 250 -32.87 -43.29 -30.59
CA ARG A 250 -32.33 -43.11 -29.23
C ARG A 250 -31.23 -42.05 -29.21
N LEU A 251 -30.38 -42.00 -30.23
CA LEU A 251 -29.35 -40.96 -30.37
C LEU A 251 -30.00 -39.59 -30.58
N LEU A 252 -31.04 -39.53 -31.41
CA LEU A 252 -31.75 -38.30 -31.75
C LEU A 252 -32.72 -37.79 -30.68
N GLN A 253 -32.89 -38.49 -29.56
CA GLN A 253 -33.68 -37.97 -28.45
C GLN A 253 -33.00 -36.71 -27.88
N THR A 254 -33.69 -35.58 -28.04
CA THR A 254 -33.32 -34.31 -27.43
C THR A 254 -33.43 -34.43 -25.91
N ASP A 255 -32.35 -34.10 -25.21
CA ASP A 255 -32.40 -34.01 -23.76
C ASP A 255 -33.38 -32.91 -23.35
N LYS A 256 -34.24 -33.19 -22.36
CA LYS A 256 -35.10 -32.15 -21.77
C LYS A 256 -34.23 -30.96 -21.38
N LYS A 257 -34.65 -29.73 -21.73
CA LYS A 257 -33.93 -28.50 -21.36
C LYS A 257 -33.56 -28.56 -19.88
N THR A 258 -32.26 -28.67 -19.63
CA THR A 258 -31.74 -28.82 -18.28
C THR A 258 -31.95 -27.51 -17.55
N LYS A 259 -32.28 -27.58 -16.26
CA LYS A 259 -32.38 -26.41 -15.40
C LYS A 259 -31.10 -26.35 -14.56
N THR A 260 -30.39 -25.24 -14.66
CA THR A 260 -29.26 -24.96 -13.77
C THR A 260 -29.78 -24.28 -12.51
N THR A 261 -29.29 -24.75 -11.37
CA THR A 261 -29.69 -24.25 -10.06
C THR A 261 -28.45 -24.05 -9.20
N ILE A 262 -28.35 -22.88 -8.58
CA ILE A 262 -27.36 -22.61 -7.54
C ILE A 262 -27.83 -23.33 -6.27
N THR A 263 -27.03 -24.27 -5.77
CA THR A 263 -27.40 -25.13 -4.64
C THR A 263 -27.03 -24.50 -3.31
N THR A 264 -25.82 -23.92 -3.24
CA THR A 264 -25.32 -23.30 -2.02
C THR A 264 -24.54 -22.03 -2.36
N VAL A 265 -24.63 -21.05 -1.46
CA VAL A 265 -23.79 -19.87 -1.43
C VAL A 265 -23.14 -19.84 -0.06
N THR A 266 -21.81 -19.85 -0.01
CA THR A 266 -21.05 -19.79 1.25
C THR A 266 -20.28 -18.49 1.28
N VAL A 267 -20.36 -17.77 2.39
CA VAL A 267 -19.69 -16.49 2.62
C VAL A 267 -18.86 -16.62 3.88
N ASN A 268 -17.52 -16.50 3.77
CA ASN A 268 -16.58 -16.72 4.88
C ASN A 268 -16.97 -17.94 5.75
N ASP A 269 -17.10 -19.11 5.12
CA ASP A 269 -17.45 -20.40 5.74
C ASP A 269 -18.89 -20.54 6.29
N SER A 270 -19.72 -19.49 6.18
CA SER A 270 -21.13 -19.54 6.58
C SER A 270 -22.06 -19.69 5.38
N MET A 271 -22.95 -20.68 5.41
CA MET A 271 -23.93 -20.88 4.35
C MET A 271 -25.05 -19.83 4.40
N VAL A 272 -25.36 -19.27 3.24
CA VAL A 272 -26.43 -18.29 3.03
C VAL A 272 -27.46 -18.87 2.06
N SER A 273 -28.73 -18.52 2.25
CA SER A 273 -29.79 -18.98 1.35
C SER A 273 -29.56 -18.46 -0.07
N PRO A 274 -29.55 -19.34 -1.10
CA PRO A 274 -29.44 -18.95 -2.50
C PRO A 274 -30.70 -18.26 -3.05
N LEU A 275 -31.78 -18.19 -2.26
CA LEU A 275 -33.08 -17.61 -2.66
C LEU A 275 -33.26 -16.16 -2.21
N SER A 276 -32.45 -15.67 -1.27
CA SER A 276 -32.53 -14.30 -0.77
C SER A 276 -31.39 -13.43 -1.32
N VAL A 277 -31.67 -12.13 -1.50
CA VAL A 277 -30.64 -11.17 -1.89
C VAL A 277 -29.63 -11.02 -0.73
N GLY A 278 -28.37 -11.38 -0.98
CA GLY A 278 -27.30 -11.30 0.01
C GLY A 278 -26.92 -9.85 0.32
N LYS A 279 -26.82 -9.50 1.60
CA LYS A 279 -26.27 -8.21 2.05
C LYS A 279 -25.12 -8.48 3.00
N PHE A 280 -23.91 -8.31 2.51
CA PHE A 280 -22.68 -8.67 3.19
C PHE A 280 -21.97 -7.42 3.70
N THR A 281 -21.30 -7.56 4.84
CA THR A 281 -20.42 -6.55 5.41
C THR A 281 -19.07 -6.53 4.67
N HIS A 282 -18.27 -5.49 4.88
CA HIS A 282 -16.96 -5.36 4.20
C HIS A 282 -16.00 -6.53 4.44
N ASN A 283 -16.16 -7.28 5.54
CA ASN A 283 -15.33 -8.44 5.87
C ASN A 283 -15.83 -9.72 5.20
N GLU A 284 -17.09 -9.76 4.78
CA GLU A 284 -17.75 -10.89 4.14
C GLU A 284 -17.58 -10.81 2.62
N ASN A 285 -16.31 -10.81 2.18
CA ASN A 285 -15.92 -10.56 0.80
C ASN A 285 -15.32 -11.78 0.09
N ALA A 286 -15.32 -12.96 0.73
CA ALA A 286 -15.03 -14.24 0.09
C ALA A 286 -16.33 -15.04 -0.06
N VAL A 287 -16.71 -15.32 -1.32
CA VAL A 287 -17.98 -15.96 -1.67
C VAL A 287 -17.73 -17.16 -2.57
N VAL A 288 -18.25 -18.31 -2.17
CA VAL A 288 -18.20 -19.57 -2.91
C VAL A 288 -19.61 -19.92 -3.39
N PHE A 289 -19.74 -20.16 -4.69
CA PHE A 289 -20.98 -20.60 -5.32
C PHE A 289 -20.86 -22.06 -5.69
N ALA A 290 -21.77 -22.91 -5.20
CA ALA A 290 -21.95 -24.25 -5.72
C ALA A 290 -23.23 -24.32 -6.56
N PHE A 291 -23.15 -25.03 -7.69
CA PHE A 291 -24.25 -25.15 -8.63
C PHE A 291 -24.32 -26.54 -9.24
N THR A 292 -25.52 -26.90 -9.69
CA THR A 292 -25.79 -28.17 -10.35
C THR A 292 -26.75 -27.97 -11.51
N CYS A 293 -26.83 -28.96 -12.38
CA CYS A 293 -27.90 -29.08 -13.35
C CYS A 293 -28.56 -30.45 -13.23
N THR A 294 -29.86 -30.50 -13.50
CA THR A 294 -30.60 -31.76 -13.61
C THR A 294 -30.26 -32.48 -14.91
N ASN A 295 -29.09 -33.11 -14.96
CA ASN A 295 -28.66 -34.00 -16.03
C ASN A 295 -28.02 -35.26 -15.45
N LEU A 296 -28.81 -36.31 -15.22
CA LEU A 296 -28.34 -37.58 -14.65
C LEU A 296 -27.49 -38.38 -15.65
N SER A 297 -27.70 -38.19 -16.96
CA SER A 297 -27.07 -38.98 -18.01
C SER A 297 -25.60 -38.62 -18.26
N SER A 298 -25.18 -37.39 -17.92
CA SER A 298 -23.86 -36.85 -18.28
C SER A 298 -23.13 -36.18 -17.10
N ALA A 299 -23.40 -36.63 -15.87
CA ALA A 299 -22.98 -35.94 -14.65
C ALA A 299 -21.46 -35.70 -14.51
N GLN A 300 -20.60 -36.55 -15.07
CA GLN A 300 -19.14 -36.43 -14.97
C GLN A 300 -18.48 -35.52 -16.04
N GLN A 301 -19.17 -35.21 -17.15
CA GLN A 301 -18.61 -34.41 -18.25
C GLN A 301 -19.36 -33.09 -18.46
N GLN A 302 -20.17 -32.70 -17.48
CA GLN A 302 -20.99 -31.50 -17.57
C GLN A 302 -20.12 -30.24 -17.48
N GLU A 303 -20.21 -29.39 -18.49
CA GLU A 303 -19.58 -28.07 -18.50
C GLU A 303 -20.58 -26.97 -18.09
N PHE A 304 -20.05 -25.92 -17.49
CA PHE A 304 -20.78 -24.73 -17.08
C PHE A 304 -20.09 -23.47 -17.61
N THR A 305 -20.91 -22.48 -17.94
CA THR A 305 -20.49 -21.11 -18.22
C THR A 305 -20.98 -20.21 -17.09
N TYR A 306 -20.11 -19.36 -16.56
CA TYR A 306 -20.47 -18.45 -15.48
C TYR A 306 -19.87 -17.05 -15.67
N GLN A 307 -20.45 -16.08 -14.98
CA GLN A 307 -19.98 -14.70 -14.92
C GLN A 307 -20.45 -14.03 -13.62
N LEU A 308 -19.57 -13.29 -12.96
CA LEU A 308 -19.93 -12.37 -11.88
C LEU A 308 -20.01 -10.94 -12.43
N GLU A 309 -21.22 -10.47 -12.72
CA GLU A 309 -21.44 -9.08 -13.12
C GLU A 309 -21.02 -8.13 -11.98
N GLY A 310 -20.25 -7.09 -12.33
CA GLY A 310 -19.60 -6.19 -11.38
C GLY A 310 -18.15 -6.55 -11.05
N PHE A 311 -17.64 -7.70 -11.53
CA PHE A 311 -16.27 -8.14 -11.33
C PHE A 311 -15.64 -8.72 -12.62
N ASP A 312 -16.29 -9.70 -13.24
CA ASP A 312 -15.79 -10.36 -14.46
C ASP A 312 -16.04 -9.53 -15.72
N GLN A 313 -15.03 -9.46 -16.59
CA GLN A 313 -15.13 -8.79 -17.90
C GLN A 313 -15.82 -9.65 -18.97
N ALA A 314 -15.74 -10.98 -18.86
CA ALA A 314 -16.28 -11.91 -19.85
C ALA A 314 -16.75 -13.22 -19.20
N TRP A 315 -17.55 -13.99 -19.95
CA TRP A 315 -18.00 -15.32 -19.52
C TRP A 315 -16.83 -16.31 -19.45
N GLN A 316 -16.79 -17.08 -18.38
CA GLN A 316 -15.80 -18.13 -18.15
C GLN A 316 -16.43 -19.52 -18.29
N ARG A 317 -15.63 -20.54 -18.64
CA ARG A 317 -16.06 -21.95 -18.74
C ARG A 317 -15.36 -22.79 -17.69
N THR A 318 -16.08 -23.72 -17.06
CA THR A 318 -15.53 -24.67 -16.08
C THR A 318 -16.24 -26.02 -16.13
N LYS A 319 -15.53 -27.07 -15.71
CA LYS A 319 -16.09 -28.40 -15.41
C LYS A 319 -16.37 -28.59 -13.91
N GLU A 320 -15.82 -27.70 -13.09
CA GLU A 320 -16.04 -27.70 -11.65
C GLU A 320 -17.48 -27.28 -11.33
N ARG A 321 -17.99 -27.80 -10.21
CA ARG A 321 -19.33 -27.46 -9.69
C ARG A 321 -19.31 -26.31 -8.69
N THR A 322 -18.12 -25.77 -8.41
CA THR A 322 -17.91 -24.67 -7.49
C THR A 322 -17.04 -23.58 -8.13
N VAL A 323 -17.36 -22.33 -7.81
CA VAL A 323 -16.55 -21.15 -8.18
C VAL A 323 -16.34 -20.31 -6.93
N ASN A 324 -15.11 -19.85 -6.73
CA ASN A 324 -14.69 -19.08 -5.56
C ASN A 324 -14.25 -17.67 -5.98
N TYR A 325 -14.80 -16.65 -5.35
CA TYR A 325 -14.34 -15.26 -5.44
C TYR A 325 -13.82 -14.80 -4.08
N THR A 326 -12.63 -14.22 -4.06
CA THR A 326 -12.02 -13.69 -2.84
C THR A 326 -11.79 -12.19 -2.98
N ASN A 327 -11.81 -11.50 -1.84
CA ASN A 327 -11.48 -10.08 -1.72
C ASN A 327 -12.31 -9.15 -2.64
N LEU A 328 -13.61 -9.41 -2.74
CA LEU A 328 -14.52 -8.59 -3.55
C LEU A 328 -14.59 -7.15 -3.01
N PRO A 329 -14.43 -6.13 -3.88
CA PRO A 329 -14.65 -4.74 -3.50
C PRO A 329 -16.08 -4.46 -2.99
N PRO A 330 -16.31 -3.33 -2.31
CA PRO A 330 -17.65 -2.87 -2.01
C PRO A 330 -18.42 -2.57 -3.30
N GLY A 331 -19.63 -3.11 -3.42
CA GLY A 331 -20.43 -2.98 -4.64
C GLY A 331 -21.63 -3.92 -4.67
N SER A 332 -22.37 -3.86 -5.78
CA SER A 332 -23.48 -4.75 -6.06
C SER A 332 -23.07 -5.73 -7.15
N TYR A 333 -23.33 -7.01 -6.92
CA TYR A 333 -22.88 -8.11 -7.76
C TYR A 333 -24.04 -9.02 -8.15
N ARG A 334 -23.94 -9.61 -9.33
CA ARG A 334 -24.88 -10.65 -9.79
C ARG A 334 -24.11 -11.82 -10.39
N PHE A 335 -24.09 -12.93 -9.67
CA PHE A 335 -23.51 -14.18 -10.15
C PHE A 335 -24.48 -14.87 -11.10
N LEU A 336 -23.99 -15.24 -12.27
CA LEU A 336 -24.73 -15.85 -13.37
C LEU A 336 -24.10 -17.19 -13.72
N VAL A 337 -24.92 -18.23 -13.90
CA VAL A 337 -24.43 -19.55 -14.33
C VAL A 337 -25.43 -20.26 -15.24
N ARG A 338 -24.90 -20.95 -16.25
CA ARG A 338 -25.62 -21.82 -17.20
C ARG A 338 -24.82 -23.09 -17.42
N ALA A 339 -25.52 -24.20 -17.64
CA ALA A 339 -24.95 -25.46 -18.07
C ALA A 339 -24.88 -25.51 -19.60
N VAL A 340 -23.82 -26.11 -20.13
CA VAL A 340 -23.64 -26.36 -21.57
C VAL A 340 -24.12 -27.79 -21.87
N ASN A 341 -25.05 -27.95 -22.80
CA ASN A 341 -25.51 -29.26 -23.23
C ASN A 341 -24.40 -30.00 -23.97
N THR A 342 -24.17 -31.26 -23.61
CA THR A 342 -23.12 -32.10 -24.18
C THR A 342 -23.40 -32.52 -25.62
N LYS A 343 -24.66 -32.60 -26.06
CA LYS A 343 -25.00 -33.04 -27.43
C LYS A 343 -24.89 -31.90 -28.46
N ASP A 344 -25.49 -30.76 -28.17
CA ASP A 344 -25.73 -29.68 -29.15
C ASP A 344 -25.08 -28.33 -28.79
N GLN A 345 -24.30 -28.27 -27.71
CA GLN A 345 -23.69 -27.02 -27.18
C GLN A 345 -24.70 -25.94 -26.76
N SER A 346 -25.99 -26.26 -26.69
CA SER A 346 -27.03 -25.32 -26.24
C SER A 346 -26.86 -24.96 -24.76
N LEU A 347 -27.25 -23.74 -24.38
CA LEU A 347 -27.18 -23.27 -23.00
C LEU A 347 -28.50 -23.52 -22.27
N SER A 348 -28.40 -23.93 -21.01
CA SER A 348 -29.55 -24.08 -20.10
C SER A 348 -30.18 -22.74 -19.69
N THR A 349 -31.26 -22.80 -18.93
CA THR A 349 -31.87 -21.62 -18.31
C THR A 349 -30.87 -20.93 -17.37
N LEU A 350 -30.76 -19.60 -17.48
CA LEU A 350 -29.93 -18.78 -16.63
C LEU A 350 -30.33 -18.90 -15.15
N SER A 351 -29.39 -19.30 -14.30
CA SER A 351 -29.51 -19.17 -12.84
C SER A 351 -28.73 -17.94 -12.40
N ALA A 352 -29.33 -17.13 -11.51
CA ALA A 352 -28.73 -15.89 -11.06
C ALA A 352 -28.87 -15.74 -9.54
N TYR A 353 -27.82 -15.21 -8.91
CA TYR A 353 -27.81 -14.84 -7.50
C TYR A 353 -27.28 -13.41 -7.34
N SER A 354 -28.03 -12.55 -6.65
CA SER A 354 -27.66 -11.14 -6.46
C SER A 354 -27.26 -10.88 -5.02
N PHE A 355 -26.17 -10.15 -4.83
CA PHE A 355 -25.70 -9.75 -3.50
C PHE A 355 -25.01 -8.39 -3.54
N SER A 356 -24.78 -7.81 -2.37
CA SER A 356 -24.04 -6.55 -2.22
C SER A 356 -23.06 -6.63 -1.06
N VAL A 357 -21.87 -6.07 -1.26
CA VAL A 357 -20.82 -5.93 -0.23
C VAL A 357 -20.79 -4.46 0.20
N LYS A 358 -21.09 -4.18 1.46
CA LYS A 358 -21.10 -2.81 2.00
C LYS A 358 -19.67 -2.27 2.17
N PRO A 359 -19.43 -0.97 1.93
CA PRO A 359 -18.15 -0.35 2.21
C PRO A 359 -17.85 -0.35 3.72
N ALA A 360 -16.57 -0.36 4.07
CA ALA A 360 -16.13 -0.28 5.45
C ALA A 360 -16.39 1.13 6.02
N PHE A 361 -16.51 1.26 7.34
CA PHE A 361 -16.85 2.56 7.95
C PHE A 361 -15.81 3.65 7.69
N TRP A 362 -14.52 3.29 7.53
CA TRP A 362 -13.44 4.22 7.19
C TRP A 362 -13.44 4.68 5.73
N GLN A 363 -14.19 3.99 4.85
CA GLN A 363 -14.40 4.38 3.45
C GLN A 363 -15.59 5.34 3.29
N LEU A 364 -16.38 5.56 4.34
CA LEU A 364 -17.47 6.53 4.33
C LEU A 364 -16.92 7.95 4.46
N TRP A 365 -17.57 8.93 3.81
CA TRP A 365 -17.10 10.32 3.71
C TRP A 365 -16.88 11.03 5.06
N TRP A 366 -17.62 10.64 6.10
CA TRP A 366 -17.54 11.29 7.42
C TRP A 366 -16.24 10.95 8.16
N PHE A 367 -15.64 9.79 7.91
CA PHE A 367 -14.45 9.34 8.64
C PHE A 367 -13.19 10.14 8.26
N PRO A 368 -12.87 10.35 6.96
CA PRO A 368 -11.82 11.28 6.56
C PRO A 368 -12.03 12.70 7.10
N LEU A 369 -13.27 13.18 7.14
CA LEU A 369 -13.61 14.49 7.71
C LEU A 369 -13.31 14.58 9.22
N LEU A 370 -13.61 13.51 9.96
CA LEU A 370 -13.30 13.42 11.39
C LEU A 370 -11.79 13.36 11.65
N VAL A 371 -11.04 12.59 10.87
CA VAL A 371 -9.58 12.56 10.98
C VAL A 371 -8.98 13.94 10.71
N PHE A 372 -9.49 14.64 9.68
CA PHE A 372 -9.08 16.00 9.37
C PHE A 372 -9.42 16.99 10.50
N SER A 373 -10.61 16.92 11.09
CA SER A 373 -11.01 17.82 12.18
C SER A 373 -10.17 17.61 13.45
N VAL A 374 -9.85 16.36 13.79
CA VAL A 374 -8.95 16.02 14.91
C VAL A 374 -7.54 16.59 14.66
N LEU A 375 -7.03 16.48 13.43
CA LEU A 375 -5.73 17.04 13.07
C LEU A 375 -5.70 18.57 13.21
N VAL A 376 -6.76 19.26 12.74
CA VAL A 376 -6.89 20.71 12.89
C VAL A 376 -6.97 21.12 14.36
N LEU A 377 -7.75 20.41 15.17
CA LEU A 377 -7.85 20.67 16.61
C LEU A 377 -6.49 20.51 17.31
N LEU A 378 -5.74 19.46 16.99
CA LEU A 378 -4.40 19.23 17.53
C LEU A 378 -3.46 20.39 17.18
N LEU A 379 -3.46 20.86 15.94
CA LEU A 379 -2.66 22.01 15.50
C LEU A 379 -3.07 23.29 16.24
N LEU A 380 -4.36 23.54 16.43
CA LEU A 380 -4.86 24.70 17.18
C LEU A 380 -4.45 24.64 18.65
N LEU A 381 -4.51 23.47 19.29
CA LEU A 381 -4.05 23.28 20.67
C LEU A 381 -2.55 23.56 20.80
N LEU A 382 -1.73 22.98 19.91
CA LEU A 382 -0.28 23.23 19.89
C LEU A 382 0.03 24.72 19.70
N PHE A 383 -0.71 25.40 18.83
CA PHE A 383 -0.58 26.84 18.62
C PHE A 383 -0.93 27.66 19.88
N GLN A 384 -2.05 27.34 20.53
CA GLN A 384 -2.46 27.98 21.78
C GLN A 384 -1.44 27.77 22.90
N PHE A 385 -0.93 26.55 23.07
CA PHE A 385 0.13 26.25 24.04
C PHE A 385 1.38 27.08 23.78
N ARG A 386 1.80 27.19 22.52
CA ARG A 386 2.95 28.02 22.13
C ARG A 386 2.73 29.51 22.45
N LEU A 387 1.55 30.05 22.16
CA LEU A 387 1.21 31.43 22.48
C LEU A 387 1.25 31.72 23.99
N HIS A 388 0.72 30.82 24.81
CA HIS A 388 0.74 30.96 26.27
C HIS A 388 2.18 30.92 26.82
N ALA A 389 3.02 30.01 26.32
CA ALA A 389 4.42 29.93 26.72
C ALA A 389 5.19 31.22 26.39
N VAL A 390 4.96 31.80 25.20
CA VAL A 390 5.58 33.06 24.78
C VAL A 390 5.12 34.22 25.66
N LYS A 391 3.82 34.35 25.93
CA LYS A 391 3.28 35.41 26.80
C LYS A 391 3.87 35.36 28.21
N LYS A 392 3.93 34.18 28.82
CA LYS A 392 4.49 33.98 30.17
C LYS A 392 5.97 34.36 30.26
N LYS A 393 6.74 34.09 29.20
CA LYS A 393 8.15 34.50 29.12
C LYS A 393 8.30 36.02 29.10
N ASN A 394 7.46 36.71 28.32
CA ASN A 394 7.52 38.18 28.20
C ASN A 394 7.14 38.89 29.49
N THR A 395 6.13 38.43 30.23
CA THR A 395 5.73 39.05 31.50
C THR A 395 6.83 38.97 32.55
N LEU A 396 7.54 37.83 32.62
CA LEU A 396 8.66 37.65 33.57
C LEU A 396 9.85 38.56 33.25
N LEU A 397 10.11 38.83 31.97
CA LEU A 397 11.16 39.76 31.56
C LEU A 397 10.86 41.20 31.99
N LEU A 398 9.59 41.63 31.91
CA LEU A 398 9.18 42.96 32.35
C LEU A 398 9.32 43.14 33.87
N GLU A 399 8.94 42.13 34.65
CA GLU A 399 9.05 42.16 36.11
C GLU A 399 10.51 42.27 36.59
N LEU A 400 11.43 41.56 35.92
CA LEU A 400 12.87 41.67 36.21
C LEU A 400 13.42 43.07 35.93
N ALA A 401 12.94 43.74 34.88
CA ALA A 401 13.37 45.09 34.54
C ALA A 401 12.93 46.10 35.62
N ASP A 402 11.69 46.02 36.08
CA ASP A 402 11.14 46.90 37.12
C ASP A 402 11.87 46.76 38.47
N ASN A 403 12.14 45.52 38.88
CA ASN A 403 12.88 45.26 40.13
C ASN A 403 14.30 45.84 40.12
N ARG A 404 14.99 45.81 38.98
CA ARG A 404 16.32 46.43 38.85
C ARG A 404 16.27 47.95 39.02
N GLN A 405 15.24 48.61 38.48
CA GLN A 405 15.09 50.06 38.60
C GLN A 405 14.89 50.49 40.06
N LYS A 406 14.08 49.75 40.83
CA LYS A 406 13.79 50.04 42.24
C LYS A 406 15.04 50.05 43.12
N VAL A 407 15.98 49.13 42.87
CA VAL A 407 17.25 49.06 43.63
C VAL A 407 18.13 50.29 43.39
N LEU A 408 18.21 50.78 42.15
CA LEU A 408 19.09 51.90 41.80
C LEU A 408 18.66 53.24 42.45
N VAL A 409 17.35 53.47 42.57
CA VAL A 409 16.81 54.71 43.17
C VAL A 409 17.10 54.80 44.67
N GLN A 410 17.20 53.67 45.37
CA GLN A 410 17.44 53.63 46.82
C GLN A 410 18.89 53.98 47.23
N LEU A 411 19.83 54.05 46.28
CA LEU A 411 21.25 54.31 46.54
C LEU A 411 21.60 55.80 46.75
N ILE A 412 20.68 56.73 46.46
CA ILE A 412 20.86 58.16 46.76
C ILE A 412 20.20 58.43 48.10
N HIS A 413 20.94 58.70 49.18
CA HIS A 413 20.38 59.03 50.50
C HIS A 413 19.65 60.38 50.45
N PRO A 414 18.31 60.44 50.31
CA PRO A 414 17.62 61.71 50.01
C PRO A 414 17.69 62.67 51.19
N HIS A 415 17.70 62.11 52.40
CA HIS A 415 17.79 62.86 53.66
C HIS A 415 19.09 63.66 53.76
N PHE A 416 20.22 63.14 53.27
CA PHE A 416 21.48 63.87 53.28
C PHE A 416 21.40 65.10 52.36
N VAL A 417 20.82 64.94 51.17
CA VAL A 417 20.62 66.04 50.21
C VAL A 417 19.73 67.13 50.81
N PHE A 418 18.60 66.76 51.42
CA PHE A 418 17.69 67.72 52.06
C PHE A 418 18.38 68.52 53.17
N ASN A 419 19.21 67.87 54.00
CA ASN A 419 19.96 68.56 55.05
C ASN A 419 20.97 69.57 54.51
N LEU A 420 21.65 69.24 53.41
CA LEU A 420 22.58 70.15 52.74
C LEU A 420 21.86 71.34 52.11
N MET A 421 20.69 71.12 51.53
CA MET A 421 19.85 72.20 51.01
C MET A 421 19.47 73.20 52.11
N ASN A 422 19.11 72.72 53.30
CA ASN A 422 18.82 73.60 54.45
C ASN A 422 20.06 74.40 54.89
N THR A 423 21.24 73.80 54.82
CA THR A 423 22.51 74.48 55.18
C THR A 423 22.87 75.56 54.15
N ILE A 424 22.69 75.25 52.85
CA ILE A 424 22.87 76.22 51.75
C ILE A 424 21.87 77.38 51.92
N GLN A 425 20.60 77.08 52.20
CA GLN A 425 19.58 78.10 52.46
C GLN A 425 19.99 79.01 53.63
N GLY A 426 20.49 78.43 54.72
CA GLY A 426 20.99 79.20 55.87
C GLY A 426 22.19 80.10 55.54
N ALA A 427 23.13 79.64 54.71
CA ALA A 427 24.28 80.43 54.27
C ALA A 427 23.86 81.60 53.35
N VAL A 428 22.92 81.35 52.45
CA VAL A 428 22.33 82.39 51.57
C VAL A 428 21.60 83.45 52.40
N LEU A 429 20.83 83.04 53.41
CA LEU A 429 20.13 83.95 54.31
C LEU A 429 21.06 84.81 55.18
N LYS A 430 22.29 84.34 55.45
CA LYS A 430 23.34 85.09 56.16
C LYS A 430 24.18 85.99 55.24
N GLU A 431 23.79 86.12 53.96
CA GLU A 431 24.51 86.84 52.89
C GLU A 431 25.95 86.37 52.61
N ASP A 432 26.35 85.19 53.09
CA ASP A 432 27.64 84.60 52.80
C ASP A 432 27.63 83.88 51.45
N LYS A 433 27.60 84.68 50.38
CA LYS A 433 27.50 84.21 48.99
C LYS A 433 28.67 83.29 48.60
N ILE A 434 29.85 83.48 49.21
CA ILE A 434 31.05 82.70 48.91
C ILE A 434 30.92 81.29 49.51
N VAL A 435 30.51 81.18 50.78
CA VAL A 435 30.27 79.88 51.43
C VAL A 435 29.11 79.14 50.74
N ALA A 436 28.02 79.82 50.40
CA ALA A 436 26.90 79.22 49.68
C ALA A 436 27.31 78.66 48.30
N ALA A 437 28.06 79.42 47.50
CA ALA A 437 28.54 78.97 46.19
C ALA A 437 29.53 77.79 46.32
N SER A 438 30.42 77.82 47.31
CA SER A 438 31.36 76.73 47.62
C SER A 438 30.62 75.44 48.00
N LEU A 439 29.59 75.53 48.84
CA LEU A 439 28.76 74.39 49.24
C LEU A 439 28.01 73.78 48.04
N ILE A 440 27.44 74.60 47.15
CA ILE A 440 26.77 74.11 45.94
C ILE A 440 27.76 73.38 45.02
N ALA A 441 28.94 73.95 44.80
CA ALA A 441 29.96 73.33 43.94
C ALA A 441 30.46 71.99 44.50
N ARG A 442 30.72 71.93 45.81
CA ARG A 442 31.12 70.69 46.49
C ARG A 442 30.01 69.64 46.50
N LEU A 443 28.75 70.05 46.70
CA LEU A 443 27.58 69.17 46.62
C LEU A 443 27.41 68.58 45.21
N ALA A 444 27.51 69.39 44.17
CA ALA A 444 27.43 68.92 42.79
C ALA A 444 28.55 67.92 42.45
N LYS A 445 29.77 68.16 42.97
CA LYS A 445 30.90 67.23 42.80
C LYS A 445 30.65 65.90 43.51
N LEU A 446 30.15 65.92 44.74
CA LEU A 446 29.79 64.71 45.48
C LEU A 446 28.67 63.92 44.77
N MET A 447 27.62 64.61 44.29
CA MET A 447 26.52 63.97 43.56
C MET A 447 26.97 63.33 42.25
N ARG A 448 27.85 64.00 41.51
CA ARG A 448 28.40 63.44 40.28
C ARG A 448 29.23 62.20 40.54
N LEU A 449 30.09 62.23 41.56
CA LEU A 449 30.92 61.08 41.94
C LEU A 449 30.06 59.91 42.44
N SER A 450 29.03 60.20 43.22
CA SER A 450 28.04 59.20 43.66
C SER A 450 27.33 58.55 42.46
N LEU A 451 26.80 59.31 41.51
CA LEU A 451 26.15 58.75 40.30
C LEU A 451 27.12 57.98 39.39
N GLU A 452 28.40 58.34 39.38
CA GLU A 452 29.42 57.58 38.65
C GLU A 452 29.66 56.22 39.32
N LEU A 453 29.86 56.22 40.64
CA LEU A 453 30.13 55.01 41.43
C LEU A 453 28.94 54.04 41.48
N SER A 454 27.70 54.51 41.31
CA SER A 454 26.50 53.66 41.34
C SER A 454 26.30 52.84 40.06
N LYS A 455 26.94 53.20 38.95
CA LYS A 455 26.85 52.46 37.67
C LYS A 455 27.59 51.14 37.72
N ASP A 456 28.69 51.09 38.48
CA ASP A 456 29.56 49.93 38.55
C ASP A 456 29.37 49.18 39.86
N LYS A 457 29.24 47.85 39.77
CA LYS A 457 29.10 46.97 40.95
C LYS A 457 30.39 46.93 41.80
N TRP A 458 31.54 47.19 41.19
CA TRP A 458 32.87 47.13 41.79
C TRP A 458 33.66 48.39 41.40
N VAL A 459 34.19 49.11 42.39
CA VAL A 459 34.89 50.39 42.22
C VAL A 459 36.20 50.35 42.99
N SER A 460 37.22 51.10 42.56
CA SER A 460 38.47 51.12 43.32
C SER A 460 38.27 51.74 44.70
N LEU A 461 38.94 51.17 45.70
CA LEU A 461 38.91 51.67 47.07
C LEU A 461 39.34 53.13 47.14
N ALA A 462 40.25 53.57 46.27
CA ALA A 462 40.63 54.97 46.10
C ALA A 462 39.45 55.88 45.77
N LYS A 463 38.53 55.46 44.88
CA LYS A 463 37.34 56.26 44.57
C LYS A 463 36.34 56.29 45.72
N GLU A 464 36.20 55.19 46.47
CA GLU A 464 35.36 55.16 47.68
C GLU A 464 35.93 56.10 48.76
N ILE A 465 37.26 56.12 48.95
CA ILE A 465 37.95 57.05 49.85
C ILE A 465 37.79 58.50 49.38
N ASP A 466 37.88 58.79 48.08
CA ASP A 466 37.63 60.13 47.54
C ASP A 466 36.19 60.58 47.83
N LEU A 467 35.21 59.68 47.63
CA LEU A 467 33.80 59.95 47.98
C LEU A 467 33.64 60.30 49.47
N LEU A 468 34.24 59.51 50.37
CA LEU A 468 34.24 59.78 51.82
C LEU A 468 34.92 61.11 52.15
N THR A 469 36.04 61.42 51.50
CA THR A 469 36.78 62.67 51.71
C THR A 469 35.93 63.87 51.30
N LYS A 470 35.27 63.82 50.14
CA LYS A 470 34.35 64.88 49.69
C LYS A 470 33.14 65.03 50.60
N TYR A 471 32.66 63.92 51.15
CA TYR A 471 31.60 63.93 52.16
C TYR A 471 32.05 64.63 53.45
N PHE A 472 33.23 64.29 54.00
CA PHE A 472 33.79 64.96 55.18
C PHE A 472 34.05 66.46 54.95
N GLU A 473 34.57 66.84 53.79
CA GLU A 473 34.77 68.25 53.43
C GLU A 473 33.46 69.06 53.49
N LEU A 474 32.32 68.46 53.10
CA LEU A 474 31.01 69.12 53.19
C LEU A 474 30.51 69.22 54.64
N GLU A 475 30.74 68.17 55.43
CA GLU A 475 30.39 68.12 56.85
C GLU A 475 31.22 69.10 57.70
N GLU A 476 32.50 69.27 57.38
CA GLU A 476 33.39 70.24 58.02
C GLU A 476 32.90 71.68 57.80
N VAL A 477 32.48 72.03 56.58
CA VAL A 477 31.91 73.36 56.29
C VAL A 477 30.61 73.58 57.05
N ARG A 478 29.80 72.53 57.24
CA ARG A 478 28.54 72.61 58.01
C ARG A 478 28.79 72.87 59.50
N THR A 479 29.83 72.29 60.07
CA THR A 479 30.19 72.44 61.49
C THR A 479 31.68 72.72 61.67
N PRO A 480 32.12 73.97 61.42
CA PRO A 480 33.54 74.32 61.47
C PRO A 480 34.15 74.03 62.85
N GLY A 481 35.27 73.31 62.88
CA GLY A 481 36.04 73.03 64.09
C GLY A 481 35.39 72.06 65.11
N ARG A 482 34.24 71.44 64.78
CA ARG A 482 33.56 70.51 65.70
C ARG A 482 34.09 69.09 65.65
N PHE A 483 34.70 68.67 64.55
CA PHE A 483 35.32 67.36 64.46
C PHE A 483 36.56 67.37 63.57
N GLN A 484 37.44 66.41 63.81
CA GLN A 484 38.58 66.06 62.97
C GLN A 484 38.41 64.63 62.48
N TYR A 485 38.91 64.32 61.29
CA TYR A 485 38.89 62.98 60.75
C TYR A 485 40.26 62.55 60.26
N ARG A 486 40.55 61.25 60.33
CA ARG A 486 41.74 60.64 59.76
C ARG A 486 41.34 59.34 59.06
N ILE A 487 41.67 59.23 57.78
CA ILE A 487 41.54 57.99 57.01
C ILE A 487 42.93 57.40 56.83
N GLU A 488 43.13 56.17 57.26
CA GLU A 488 44.42 55.50 57.26
C GLU A 488 44.32 54.12 56.61
N THR A 489 45.20 53.86 55.64
CA THR A 489 45.31 52.57 54.95
C THR A 489 46.58 51.88 55.40
N VAL A 490 46.46 50.67 55.94
CA VAL A 490 47.59 49.87 56.42
C VAL A 490 48.04 48.90 55.32
N ALA A 491 49.34 48.89 55.01
CA ALA A 491 49.91 47.95 54.03
C ALA A 491 49.55 46.49 54.40
N PRO A 492 49.18 45.62 53.44
CA PRO A 492 49.42 45.73 51.99
C PRO A 492 48.28 46.39 51.17
N VAL A 493 47.30 47.08 51.78
CA VAL A 493 46.18 47.68 51.04
C VAL A 493 46.68 48.66 49.97
N GLN A 494 46.37 48.38 48.70
CA GLN A 494 46.62 49.26 47.56
C GLN A 494 45.30 49.87 47.07
N PRO A 495 44.97 51.12 47.44
CA PRO A 495 43.64 51.68 47.17
C PRO A 495 43.29 51.80 45.67
N THR A 496 44.29 51.96 44.81
CA THR A 496 44.08 52.15 43.36
C THR A 496 43.74 50.86 42.63
N THR A 497 44.28 49.71 43.06
CA THR A 497 44.15 48.41 42.39
C THR A 497 43.12 47.50 43.05
N LEU A 498 42.76 47.77 44.30
CA LEU A 498 41.78 47.00 45.05
C LEU A 498 40.36 47.50 44.75
N LEU A 499 39.53 46.64 44.17
CA LEU A 499 38.13 46.91 43.87
C LEU A 499 37.24 46.43 45.02
N VAL A 500 36.47 47.34 45.60
CA VAL A 500 35.43 47.07 46.58
C VAL A 500 34.04 47.32 45.97
N PRO A 501 32.97 46.70 46.49
CA PRO A 501 31.62 47.04 46.07
C PRO A 501 31.31 48.50 46.42
N SER A 502 30.68 49.22 45.50
CA SER A 502 30.46 50.67 45.62
C SER A 502 29.54 51.05 46.79
N MET A 503 29.85 52.16 47.46
CA MET A 503 29.00 52.82 48.46
C MET A 503 28.64 51.94 49.66
N LEU A 504 29.65 51.35 50.31
CA LEU A 504 29.44 50.51 51.49
C LEU A 504 29.94 51.14 52.79
N ILE A 505 30.93 52.04 52.71
CA ILE A 505 31.54 52.63 53.91
C ILE A 505 30.76 53.86 54.38
N GLN A 506 30.27 54.66 53.42
CA GLN A 506 29.58 55.92 53.67
C GLN A 506 28.46 55.82 54.72
N PRO A 507 27.53 54.84 54.70
CA PRO A 507 26.43 54.77 55.68
C PRO A 507 26.90 54.66 57.14
N PHE A 508 28.03 53.98 57.39
CA PHE A 508 28.60 53.86 58.73
C PHE A 508 29.24 55.16 59.20
N VAL A 509 29.89 55.88 58.28
CA VAL A 509 30.48 57.21 58.53
C VAL A 509 29.40 58.26 58.79
N GLU A 510 28.33 58.25 57.98
CA GLU A 510 27.16 59.12 58.19
C GLU A 510 26.57 58.93 59.59
N ASN A 511 26.44 57.67 60.01
CA ASN A 511 25.96 57.34 61.34
C ASN A 511 26.89 57.84 62.45
N ALA A 512 28.21 57.66 62.30
CA ALA A 512 29.20 58.12 63.26
C ALA A 512 29.15 59.66 63.47
N ILE A 513 29.03 60.44 62.38
CA ILE A 513 28.92 61.91 62.49
C ILE A 513 27.58 62.32 63.12
N LYS A 514 26.47 61.80 62.59
CA LYS A 514 25.13 62.27 62.98
C LYS A 514 24.76 61.85 64.40
N HIS A 515 25.01 60.60 64.76
CA HIS A 515 24.58 60.03 66.03
C HIS A 515 25.71 59.95 67.07
N GLY A 516 26.96 59.75 66.64
CA GLY A 516 28.11 59.72 67.54
C GLY A 516 28.52 61.11 68.01
N LEU A 517 28.78 62.03 67.07
CA LEU A 517 29.39 63.33 67.37
C LEU A 517 28.40 64.49 67.60
N GLY A 518 27.15 64.37 67.15
CA GLY A 518 26.20 65.47 67.11
C GLY A 518 25.86 66.15 68.46
N ASN A 519 26.11 65.47 69.58
CA ASN A 519 25.75 65.92 70.93
C ASN A 519 26.96 66.24 71.84
N LEU A 520 28.20 66.23 71.33
CA LEU A 520 29.38 66.59 72.11
C LEU A 520 29.38 68.11 72.40
N GLN A 521 29.44 68.48 73.69
CA GLN A 521 29.40 69.89 74.12
C GLN A 521 30.78 70.45 74.52
N ASN A 522 31.71 69.61 75.01
CA ASN A 522 32.95 70.06 75.65
C ASN A 522 34.25 69.48 75.06
N GLN A 523 34.18 68.71 73.95
CA GLN A 523 35.34 68.14 73.25
C GLN A 523 35.11 68.11 71.74
N ALA A 524 36.18 68.24 70.96
CA ALA A 524 36.12 68.04 69.51
C ALA A 524 35.94 66.55 69.19
N GLY A 525 35.04 66.25 68.25
CA GLY A 525 34.84 64.91 67.73
C GLY A 525 36.05 64.42 66.93
N ILE A 526 36.38 63.15 67.01
CA ILE A 526 37.45 62.50 66.25
C ILE A 526 36.85 61.25 65.61
N ILE A 527 36.99 61.15 64.29
CA ILE A 527 36.65 59.94 63.53
C ILE A 527 37.93 59.39 62.91
N HIS A 528 38.28 58.16 63.27
CA HIS A 528 39.37 57.43 62.66
C HIS A 528 38.81 56.28 61.82
N ILE A 529 39.11 56.29 60.52
CA ILE A 529 38.77 55.21 59.60
C ILE A 529 40.05 54.46 59.29
N LEU A 530 40.14 53.21 59.72
CA LEU A 530 41.25 52.30 59.44
C LEU A 530 40.82 51.26 58.42
N LEU A 531 41.56 51.18 57.32
CA LEU A 531 41.36 50.18 56.27
C LEU A 531 42.59 49.27 56.23
N ARG A 532 42.39 47.98 56.51
CA ARG A 532 43.45 46.96 56.45
C ARG A 532 42.98 45.73 55.71
N GLU A 533 43.89 45.06 55.02
CA GLU A 533 43.62 43.77 54.39
C GLU A 533 43.92 42.66 55.40
N GLU A 534 42.94 41.81 55.68
CA GLU A 534 43.09 40.69 56.61
C GLU A 534 42.16 39.56 56.16
N ASN A 535 42.60 38.30 56.24
CA ASN A 535 41.79 37.11 55.95
C ASN A 535 41.02 37.15 54.61
N GLY A 536 41.61 37.72 53.55
CA GLY A 536 40.99 37.78 52.21
C GLY A 536 39.82 38.75 52.08
N ALA A 537 39.68 39.71 53.00
CA ALA A 537 38.73 40.81 52.92
C ALA A 537 39.41 42.14 53.32
N VAL A 538 38.81 43.27 52.95
CA VAL A 538 39.19 44.58 53.51
C VAL A 538 38.41 44.77 54.79
N PHE A 539 39.10 44.78 55.92
CA PHE A 539 38.54 45.12 57.21
C PHE A 539 38.52 46.64 57.36
N CYS A 540 37.31 47.19 57.46
CA CYS A 540 37.07 48.60 57.71
C CYS A 540 36.69 48.78 59.18
N VAL A 541 37.43 49.65 59.87
CA VAL A 541 37.13 50.08 61.23
C VAL A 541 36.78 51.55 61.20
N VAL A 542 35.60 51.90 61.70
CA VAL A 542 35.16 53.28 61.91
C VAL A 542 35.10 53.50 63.41
N ASP A 543 36.04 54.27 63.94
CA ASP A 543 36.17 54.58 65.37
C ASP A 543 35.79 56.04 65.62
N ASP A 544 34.84 56.29 66.51
CA ASP A 544 34.45 57.62 66.95
C ASP A 544 34.64 57.80 68.46
N ASN A 545 34.90 59.04 68.91
CA ASN A 545 34.95 59.42 70.34
C ASN A 545 33.62 60.04 70.82
N GLY A 546 32.50 59.69 70.18
CA GLY A 546 31.19 60.26 70.43
C GLY A 546 30.59 59.89 71.79
N VAL A 547 29.32 60.22 71.99
CA VAL A 547 28.62 59.95 73.26
C VAL A 547 28.26 58.47 73.46
N GLY A 548 28.53 57.59 72.49
CA GLY A 548 28.15 56.17 72.53
C GLY A 548 26.65 55.92 72.33
N ARG A 549 26.25 54.71 71.90
CA ARG A 549 24.86 54.42 71.50
C ARG A 549 23.86 54.41 72.65
N GLU A 550 24.21 53.84 73.80
CA GLU A 550 23.30 53.77 74.96
C GLU A 550 23.00 55.15 75.54
N HIS A 551 24.00 56.01 75.65
CA HIS A 551 23.84 57.38 76.13
C HIS A 551 23.08 58.24 75.09
N ALA A 552 23.34 58.05 73.78
CA ALA A 552 22.55 58.70 72.72
C ALA A 552 21.07 58.26 72.73
N ALA A 553 20.78 56.98 73.03
CA ALA A 553 19.42 56.47 73.17
C ALA A 553 18.71 57.03 74.42
N GLN A 554 19.44 57.30 75.50
CA GLN A 554 18.90 57.95 76.71
C GLN A 554 18.63 59.46 76.49
N ILE A 555 19.54 60.20 75.84
CA ILE A 555 19.36 61.63 75.50
C ILE A 555 18.17 61.84 74.54
N ASN A 556 17.96 60.92 73.59
CA ASN A 556 16.92 61.05 72.57
C ASN A 556 15.49 60.66 73.03
N LYS A 557 15.29 60.20 74.28
CA LYS A 557 13.94 59.93 74.83
C LYS A 557 13.03 61.17 74.93
N ALA A 558 13.58 62.38 74.80
CA ALA A 558 12.83 63.63 74.81
C ALA A 558 12.33 64.11 73.43
N LYS A 559 12.55 63.35 72.33
CA LYS A 559 12.03 63.70 70.98
C LYS A 559 11.28 62.51 70.35
N PRO A 560 10.21 62.75 69.55
CA PRO A 560 9.39 61.67 69.00
C PRO A 560 10.20 60.76 68.07
N ILE A 561 10.00 59.46 68.23
CA ILE A 561 10.67 58.36 67.53
C ILE A 561 10.33 58.42 66.03
N VAL A 562 11.23 59.00 65.23
CA VAL A 562 11.26 58.76 63.78
C VAL A 562 12.15 57.55 63.54
N HIS A 563 11.58 56.48 62.99
CA HIS A 563 12.22 55.22 62.55
C HIS A 563 13.72 55.39 62.18
N GLN A 564 14.60 55.14 63.15
CA GLN A 564 16.06 55.27 63.00
C GLN A 564 16.71 53.88 63.01
N SER A 565 16.66 53.19 61.86
CA SER A 565 17.57 52.04 61.57
C SER A 565 17.47 51.43 60.16
N SER A 566 16.73 51.99 59.19
CA SER A 566 16.57 51.35 57.87
C SER A 566 17.84 51.34 57.00
N GLY A 567 18.66 52.40 57.00
CA GLY A 567 19.81 52.53 56.08
C GLY A 567 21.01 51.62 56.40
N ILE A 568 21.34 51.45 57.69
CA ILE A 568 22.44 50.58 58.14
C ILE A 568 22.05 49.12 57.96
N GLU A 569 20.81 48.75 58.26
CA GLU A 569 20.32 47.38 58.09
C GLU A 569 20.35 46.94 56.61
N ILE A 570 19.97 47.82 55.68
CA ILE A 570 20.08 47.59 54.23
C ILE A 570 21.55 47.35 53.85
N THR A 571 22.47 48.16 54.38
CA THR A 571 23.91 48.05 54.09
C THR A 571 24.50 46.75 54.64
N ILE A 572 24.11 46.34 55.86
CA ILE A 572 24.52 45.07 56.47
C ILE A 572 23.99 43.87 55.68
N ASN A 573 22.71 43.89 55.28
CA ASN A 573 22.12 42.83 54.47
C ASN A 573 22.81 42.72 53.10
N ARG A 574 23.17 43.87 52.50
CA ARG A 574 23.97 43.91 51.26
C ARG A 574 25.37 43.32 51.45
N LEU A 575 26.07 43.66 52.54
CA LEU A 575 27.36 43.06 52.88
C LEU A 575 27.25 41.54 53.02
N ARG A 576 26.23 41.05 53.73
CA ARG A 576 26.00 39.60 53.91
C ARG A 576 25.80 38.87 52.57
N LEU A 577 25.00 39.43 51.66
CA LEU A 577 24.79 38.86 50.32
C LEU A 577 26.07 38.85 49.48
N LEU A 578 26.86 39.92 49.54
CA LEU A 578 28.12 40.01 48.79
C LEU A 578 29.17 39.00 49.31
N HIS A 579 29.21 38.77 50.62
CA HIS A 579 30.04 37.72 51.21
C HIS A 579 29.59 36.31 50.79
N GLN A 580 28.28 36.06 50.68
CA GLN A 580 27.75 34.80 50.13
C GLN A 580 28.13 34.61 48.65
N GLU A 581 27.99 35.66 47.82
CA GLU A 581 28.36 35.62 46.40
C GLU A 581 29.87 35.37 46.20
N GLN A 582 30.72 36.02 47.01
CA GLN A 582 32.19 35.91 46.90
C GLN A 582 32.78 34.77 47.75
N ARG A 583 31.96 34.02 48.50
CA ARG A 583 32.38 32.93 49.40
C ARG A 583 33.47 33.38 50.41
N THR A 584 33.32 34.57 50.97
CA THR A 584 34.23 35.13 51.98
C THR A 584 33.55 35.23 53.34
N ALA A 585 34.32 35.24 54.43
CA ALA A 585 33.77 35.33 55.77
C ALA A 585 33.17 36.73 56.05
N PHE A 586 31.87 36.75 56.35
CA PHE A 586 31.19 37.96 56.80
C PHE A 586 31.53 38.21 58.28
N TYR A 587 32.02 39.42 58.56
CA TYR A 587 32.30 39.90 59.91
C TYR A 587 31.70 41.29 60.08
N TYR A 588 30.97 41.47 61.18
CA TYR A 588 30.40 42.74 61.59
C TYR A 588 30.33 42.76 63.12
N GLU A 589 30.94 43.77 63.72
CA GLU A 589 30.98 43.95 65.16
C GLU A 589 30.83 45.44 65.49
N VAL A 590 30.09 45.74 66.55
CA VAL A 590 29.97 47.08 67.12
C VAL A 590 30.43 47.00 68.56
N ILE A 591 31.36 47.87 68.93
CA ILE A 591 31.97 47.94 70.26
C ILE A 591 31.68 49.33 70.82
N ASP A 592 30.94 49.40 71.93
CA ASP A 592 30.75 50.66 72.67
C ASP A 592 31.89 50.84 73.67
N LYS A 593 32.57 51.98 73.63
CA LYS A 593 33.69 52.30 74.52
C LYS A 593 33.17 52.92 75.81
N VAL A 594 33.59 52.42 76.97
CA VAL A 594 33.30 52.98 78.30
C VAL A 594 34.59 53.31 79.05
N ASN A 595 34.58 54.33 79.91
CA ASN A 595 35.69 54.65 80.81
C ASN A 595 35.70 53.73 82.04
N GLU A 596 36.74 53.81 82.89
CA GLU A 596 36.86 53.01 84.13
C GLU A 596 35.72 53.27 85.14
N GLN A 597 34.91 54.30 84.92
CA GLN A 597 33.75 54.70 85.72
C GLN A 597 32.39 54.31 85.07
N GLY A 598 32.41 53.61 83.93
CA GLY A 598 31.21 53.15 83.22
C GLY A 598 30.55 54.17 82.29
N GLU A 599 31.14 55.34 82.06
CA GLU A 599 30.61 56.38 81.17
C GLU A 599 31.06 56.18 79.72
N ALA A 600 30.17 56.46 78.76
CA ALA A 600 30.42 56.23 77.33
C ALA A 600 31.47 57.20 76.74
N LYS A 601 32.40 56.65 75.96
CA LYS A 601 33.57 57.32 75.34
C LYS A 601 33.63 57.11 73.81
N GLY A 602 32.52 56.73 73.19
CA GLY A 602 32.36 56.58 71.74
C GLY A 602 32.06 55.16 71.28
N THR A 603 31.97 54.96 69.97
CA THR A 603 31.65 53.67 69.36
C THR A 603 32.69 53.29 68.31
N THR A 604 33.03 52.00 68.23
CA THR A 604 33.87 51.43 67.17
C THR A 604 33.03 50.44 66.38
N ILE A 605 32.91 50.64 65.06
CA ILE A 605 32.25 49.71 64.15
C ILE A 605 33.33 49.03 63.32
N LYS A 606 33.33 47.70 63.29
CA LYS A 606 34.24 46.88 62.49
C LYS A 606 33.44 46.02 61.53
N PHE A 607 33.79 46.03 60.26
CA PHE A 607 33.14 45.16 59.27
C PHE A 607 34.10 44.73 58.16
N SER A 608 33.90 43.52 57.64
CA SER A 608 34.63 43.03 56.48
C SER A 608 33.92 43.43 55.18
N ILE A 609 34.72 43.75 54.16
CA ILE A 609 34.28 44.10 52.81
C ILE A 609 34.97 43.12 51.85
N PRO A 610 34.22 42.37 51.02
CA PRO A 610 34.84 41.51 50.02
C PRO A 610 35.49 42.38 48.93
N PHE A 611 36.66 41.99 48.41
CA PHE A 611 37.35 42.75 47.37
C PHE A 611 37.74 41.87 46.17
N LYS A 612 38.09 42.54 45.06
CA LYS A 612 38.74 41.95 43.88
C LYS A 612 40.00 42.73 43.54
N GLN A 613 41.06 42.07 43.12
CA GLN A 613 42.23 42.75 42.57
C GLN A 613 42.06 42.98 41.07
N THR A 614 42.43 44.17 40.59
CA THR A 614 42.64 44.38 39.15
C THR A 614 43.90 43.60 38.75
N HIS A 615 43.75 42.46 38.07
CA HIS A 615 44.90 41.81 37.44
C HIS A 615 45.49 42.75 36.39
N GLU A 616 46.74 43.19 36.57
CA GLU A 616 47.53 43.67 35.44
C GLU A 616 47.66 42.50 34.45
N THR A 617 47.02 42.66 33.30
CA THR A 617 47.12 41.72 32.19
C THR A 617 48.53 41.82 31.62
N ASN A 618 49.39 40.87 31.99
CA ASN A 618 50.61 40.58 31.25
C ASN A 618 50.21 39.99 29.88
N PRO A 619 50.56 40.58 28.73
CA PRO A 619 49.99 40.20 27.44
C PRO A 619 50.75 39.03 26.81
N ARG A 620 50.57 37.80 27.32
CA ARG A 620 50.86 36.50 26.66
C ARG A 620 50.01 35.45 27.39
N SER A 621 49.07 34.73 26.81
CA SER A 621 49.09 33.97 25.56
C SER A 621 47.65 33.62 25.15
N HIS A 622 47.26 33.97 23.92
CA HIS A 622 46.05 33.43 23.29
C HIS A 622 46.35 32.05 22.70
N HIS A 623 45.66 31.03 23.21
CA HIS A 623 45.20 29.90 22.42
C HIS A 623 43.81 29.47 22.88
#